data_AF-A0A917H7C4-F1
#
_entry.id   AF-A0A917H7C4-F1
#
_cell.length_a   1.000
_cell.length_b   1.000
_cell.length_c   1.000
_cell.angle_alpha   90.00
_cell.angle_beta   90.00
_cell.angle_gamma   90.00
#
_symmetry.space_group_name_H-M   'P 1'
#
loop_
_entity.id
_entity.type
_entity.pdbx_description
1 polymer ?
#
loop_
_entity_poly.entity_id
_entity_poly.type
_entity_poly.pdbx_seq_one_letter_code
_entity_poly.pdbx_strand_id
1 'polypeptide(L)'
;MMNQKLTDYLNSVFTPYDGVKSVTELKADLLSDLQERYRELKAEGKDDETAFKLTIESIGDIEETILEVANLSRSLERQVITNFNASNLAKSDFAGVKAHKGEFKGSALHGSDFSGADLTGSSFKSSDVREANFDGANLTDCSLSALDLANASFNKTTLVRTNFSKSGLNGAQFTGIKLTDVTLTLTDLRKTIFKGCLFDGVDFKYSDLTGQCFDGQTFIGVKFEKAALTGVSFKGATFKNVSFQPGFTLTKKYYRMIKTVCFDGATMDKLTFAVLKGMEADLSKVTVI
;
A
#
# COMPACT_ATOMS: atom_id res chain seq x y z
N MET A 1 -25.77 -18.43 -43.11
CA MET A 1 -25.36 -17.35 -44.05
C MET A 1 -23.94 -16.91 -43.71
N MET A 2 -23.12 -16.52 -44.68
CA MET A 2 -21.71 -16.14 -44.43
C MET A 2 -21.55 -14.99 -43.43
N ASN A 3 -22.52 -14.07 -43.37
CA ASN A 3 -22.57 -13.03 -42.33
C ASN A 3 -22.51 -13.61 -40.91
N GLN A 4 -23.08 -14.80 -40.70
CA GLN A 4 -22.98 -15.51 -39.42
C GLN A 4 -21.54 -15.97 -39.15
N LYS A 5 -20.84 -16.52 -40.15
CA LYS A 5 -19.44 -16.98 -40.00
C LYS A 5 -18.48 -15.83 -39.68
N LEU A 6 -18.63 -14.66 -40.31
CA LEU A 6 -17.83 -13.47 -39.99
C LEU A 6 -18.16 -12.93 -38.59
N THR A 7 -19.43 -12.92 -38.22
CA THR A 7 -19.88 -12.52 -36.89
C THR A 7 -19.34 -13.47 -35.81
N ASP A 8 -19.40 -14.77 -36.04
CA ASP A 8 -18.89 -15.79 -35.12
C ASP A 8 -17.37 -15.72 -34.99
N TYR A 9 -16.65 -15.48 -36.10
CA TYR A 9 -15.21 -15.24 -36.08
C TYR A 9 -14.85 -14.01 -35.23
N LEU A 10 -15.48 -12.86 -35.49
CA LEU A 10 -15.25 -11.65 -34.69
C LEU A 10 -15.66 -11.83 -33.24
N ASN A 11 -16.76 -12.54 -32.96
CA ASN A 11 -17.13 -12.88 -31.59
C ASN A 11 -16.03 -13.68 -30.90
N SER A 12 -15.44 -14.68 -31.56
CA SER A 12 -14.36 -15.49 -30.98
C SER A 12 -13.10 -14.67 -30.68
N VAL A 13 -12.70 -13.79 -31.60
CA VAL A 13 -11.53 -12.89 -31.43
C VAL A 13 -11.77 -11.90 -30.29
N PHE A 14 -13.00 -11.38 -30.18
CA PHE A 14 -13.32 -10.32 -29.23
C PHE A 14 -13.83 -10.80 -27.86
N THR A 15 -14.16 -12.08 -27.70
CA THR A 15 -14.66 -12.69 -26.45
C THR A 15 -13.80 -12.33 -25.22
N PRO A 16 -12.44 -12.31 -25.29
CA PRO A 16 -11.61 -11.93 -24.14
C PRO A 16 -11.72 -10.44 -23.71
N TYR A 17 -12.44 -9.62 -24.48
CA TYR A 17 -12.53 -8.17 -24.32
C TYR A 17 -13.95 -7.66 -24.08
N ASP A 18 -14.92 -8.57 -23.91
CA ASP A 18 -16.30 -8.19 -23.60
C ASP A 18 -16.38 -7.29 -22.36
N GLY A 19 -17.18 -6.23 -22.46
CA GLY A 19 -17.34 -5.22 -21.40
C GLY A 19 -16.47 -3.96 -21.52
N VAL A 20 -15.51 -3.93 -22.45
CA VAL A 20 -14.76 -2.70 -22.78
C VAL A 20 -15.52 -1.90 -23.84
N LYS A 21 -15.99 -0.69 -23.49
CA LYS A 21 -16.86 0.12 -24.36
C LYS A 21 -16.20 0.44 -25.71
N SER A 22 -14.94 0.86 -25.69
CA SER A 22 -14.16 1.19 -26.91
C SER A 22 -13.99 -0.02 -27.85
N VAL A 23 -13.93 -1.23 -27.30
CA VAL A 23 -13.80 -2.47 -28.06
C VAL A 23 -15.14 -2.89 -28.68
N THR A 24 -16.26 -2.56 -28.05
CA THR A 24 -17.61 -2.85 -28.56
C THR A 24 -17.94 -2.01 -29.79
N GLU A 25 -17.60 -0.72 -29.77
CA GLU A 25 -17.76 0.20 -30.90
C GLU A 25 -16.87 -0.24 -32.08
N LEU A 26 -15.61 -0.56 -31.82
CA LEU A 26 -14.67 -1.05 -32.83
C LEU A 26 -15.11 -2.36 -33.50
N LYS A 27 -15.71 -3.28 -32.74
CA LYS A 27 -16.21 -4.57 -33.25
C LYS A 27 -17.34 -4.39 -34.28
N ALA A 28 -18.20 -3.39 -34.09
CA ALA A 28 -19.32 -3.11 -35.00
C ALA A 28 -18.82 -2.54 -36.33
N ASP A 29 -17.89 -1.59 -36.28
CA ASP A 29 -17.28 -0.97 -37.47
C ASP A 29 -16.50 -2.01 -38.28
N LEU A 30 -15.68 -2.83 -37.61
CA LEU A 30 -14.90 -3.88 -38.26
C LEU A 30 -15.78 -4.96 -38.92
N LEU A 31 -16.92 -5.31 -38.31
CA LEU A 31 -17.86 -6.27 -38.91
C LEU A 31 -18.44 -5.71 -40.22
N SER A 32 -18.75 -4.42 -40.28
CA SER A 32 -19.24 -3.76 -41.50
C SER A 32 -18.21 -3.82 -42.62
N ASP A 33 -16.96 -3.45 -42.32
CA ASP A 33 -15.87 -3.43 -43.29
C ASP A 33 -15.56 -4.83 -43.85
N LEU A 34 -15.55 -5.85 -42.98
CA LEU A 34 -15.35 -7.24 -43.40
C LEU A 34 -16.49 -7.77 -44.28
N GLN A 35 -17.73 -7.37 -43.98
CA GLN A 35 -18.89 -7.72 -44.80
C GLN A 35 -18.84 -7.03 -46.17
N GLU A 36 -18.31 -5.81 -46.26
CA GLU A 36 -18.06 -5.12 -47.52
C GLU A 36 -16.95 -5.81 -48.32
N ARG A 37 -15.80 -6.06 -47.72
CA ARG A 37 -14.67 -6.76 -48.35
C ARG A 37 -15.06 -8.13 -48.89
N TYR A 38 -15.84 -8.88 -48.13
CA TYR A 38 -16.37 -10.17 -48.58
C TYR A 38 -17.25 -10.03 -49.83
N ARG A 39 -18.13 -9.01 -49.88
CA ARG A 39 -19.00 -8.75 -51.03
C ARG A 39 -18.20 -8.39 -52.29
N GLU A 40 -17.11 -7.62 -52.15
CA GLU A 40 -16.20 -7.31 -53.26
C GLU A 40 -15.57 -8.58 -53.83
N LEU A 41 -15.01 -9.43 -52.98
CA LEU A 41 -14.37 -10.69 -53.40
C LEU A 41 -15.37 -11.63 -54.08
N LYS A 42 -16.64 -11.64 -53.64
CA LYS A 42 -17.73 -12.34 -54.33
C LYS A 42 -18.03 -11.76 -55.71
N ALA A 43 -18.00 -10.43 -55.86
CA ALA A 43 -18.21 -9.76 -57.14
C ALA A 43 -17.03 -10.00 -58.11
N GLU A 44 -15.82 -10.21 -57.59
CA GLU A 44 -14.63 -10.64 -58.35
C GLU A 44 -14.67 -12.11 -58.79
N GLY A 45 -15.75 -12.83 -58.47
CA GLY A 45 -15.95 -14.22 -58.87
C GLY A 45 -15.28 -15.27 -57.98
N LYS A 46 -14.84 -14.89 -56.77
CA LYS A 46 -14.33 -15.86 -55.79
C LYS A 46 -15.47 -16.72 -55.24
N ASP A 47 -15.17 -18.01 -55.05
CA ASP A 47 -16.04 -18.89 -54.27
C ASP A 47 -16.11 -18.43 -52.80
N ASP A 48 -17.10 -18.94 -52.07
CA ASP A 48 -17.36 -18.52 -50.68
C ASP A 48 -16.20 -18.81 -49.74
N GLU A 49 -15.48 -19.92 -49.94
CA GLU A 49 -14.38 -20.35 -49.08
C GLU A 49 -13.15 -19.47 -49.30
N THR A 50 -12.81 -19.23 -50.56
CA THR A 50 -11.72 -18.34 -50.96
C THR A 50 -11.98 -16.89 -50.54
N ALA A 51 -13.20 -16.39 -50.74
CA ALA A 51 -13.58 -15.04 -50.33
C ALA A 51 -13.50 -14.86 -48.81
N PHE A 52 -13.97 -15.84 -48.02
CA PHE A 52 -13.88 -15.81 -46.57
C PHE A 52 -12.42 -15.80 -46.10
N LYS A 53 -11.60 -16.70 -46.64
CA LYS A 53 -10.17 -16.80 -46.29
C LYS A 53 -9.44 -15.48 -46.54
N LEU A 54 -9.60 -14.90 -47.73
CA LEU A 54 -8.97 -13.61 -48.09
C LEU A 54 -9.49 -12.43 -47.25
N THR A 55 -10.77 -12.48 -46.86
CA THR A 55 -11.38 -11.47 -45.97
C THR A 55 -10.71 -11.50 -44.59
N ILE A 56 -10.52 -12.68 -44.01
CA ILE A 56 -9.85 -12.84 -42.71
C ILE A 56 -8.34 -12.54 -42.81
N GLU A 57 -7.67 -12.95 -43.88
CA GLU A 57 -6.24 -12.66 -44.10
C GLU A 57 -5.97 -11.15 -44.27
N SER A 58 -6.95 -10.38 -44.77
CA SER A 58 -6.81 -8.92 -44.95
C SER A 58 -6.72 -8.13 -43.64
N ILE A 59 -7.01 -8.76 -42.50
CA ILE A 59 -7.05 -8.14 -41.18
C ILE A 59 -6.06 -8.76 -40.18
N GLY A 60 -5.08 -9.54 -40.64
CA GLY A 60 -4.13 -10.26 -39.77
C GLY A 60 -3.44 -9.39 -38.70
N ASP A 61 -3.24 -8.09 -38.98
CA ASP A 61 -2.60 -7.12 -38.06
C ASP A 61 -3.59 -6.41 -37.10
N ILE A 62 -4.89 -6.60 -37.31
CA ILE A 62 -5.95 -5.95 -36.51
C ILE A 62 -6.09 -6.63 -35.14
N GLU A 63 -5.85 -7.95 -35.04
CA GLU A 63 -5.86 -8.66 -33.75
C GLU A 63 -4.79 -8.13 -32.79
N GLU A 64 -3.58 -7.89 -33.30
CA GLU A 64 -2.47 -7.30 -32.54
C GLU A 64 -2.76 -5.84 -32.14
N THR A 65 -3.34 -5.07 -33.06
CA THR A 65 -3.75 -3.67 -32.78
C THR A 65 -4.88 -3.61 -31.74
N ILE A 66 -5.86 -4.53 -31.78
CA ILE A 66 -6.94 -4.62 -30.78
C ILE A 66 -6.37 -5.02 -29.41
N LEU A 67 -5.42 -5.95 -29.37
CA LEU A 67 -4.69 -6.33 -28.16
C LEU A 67 -4.02 -5.10 -27.53
N GLU A 68 -3.32 -4.30 -28.34
CA GLU A 68 -2.69 -3.06 -27.87
C GLU A 68 -3.72 -2.05 -27.36
N VAL A 69 -4.80 -1.79 -28.11
CA VAL A 69 -5.84 -0.81 -27.75
C VAL A 69 -6.64 -1.24 -26.51
N ALA A 70 -6.96 -2.52 -26.37
CA ALA A 70 -7.67 -3.05 -25.21
C ALA A 70 -6.79 -3.02 -23.94
N ASN A 71 -5.50 -3.35 -24.09
CA ASN A 71 -4.54 -3.22 -23.01
C ASN A 71 -4.30 -1.76 -22.61
N LEU A 72 -4.25 -0.86 -23.59
CA LEU A 72 -4.12 0.58 -23.36
C LEU A 72 -5.38 1.15 -22.68
N SER A 73 -6.58 0.76 -23.12
CA SER A 73 -7.85 1.18 -22.51
C SER A 73 -7.97 0.73 -21.06
N ARG A 74 -7.66 -0.55 -20.77
CA ARG A 74 -7.60 -1.07 -19.38
C ARG A 74 -6.52 -0.38 -18.54
N SER A 75 -5.38 -0.03 -19.16
CA SER A 75 -4.31 0.74 -18.51
C SER A 75 -4.77 2.16 -18.18
N LEU A 76 -5.46 2.84 -19.10
CA LEU A 76 -6.01 4.18 -18.94
C LEU A 76 -7.15 4.22 -17.91
N GLU A 77 -8.02 3.21 -17.87
CA GLU A 77 -9.07 3.07 -16.85
C GLU A 77 -8.49 2.84 -15.45
N ARG A 78 -7.35 2.12 -15.34
CA ARG A 78 -6.55 2.03 -14.11
C ARG A 78 -5.78 3.32 -13.78
N GLN A 79 -5.71 4.26 -14.72
CA GLN A 79 -4.99 5.53 -14.62
C GLN A 79 -5.91 6.75 -14.47
N VAL A 80 -7.18 6.61 -14.11
CA VAL A 80 -7.93 7.78 -13.60
C VAL A 80 -7.27 8.18 -12.28
N ILE A 81 -6.27 9.06 -12.38
CA ILE A 81 -5.55 9.61 -11.24
C ILE A 81 -6.62 10.29 -10.38
N THR A 82 -6.89 9.67 -9.24
CA THR A 82 -7.88 10.17 -8.30
C THR A 82 -7.27 11.38 -7.60
N ASN A 83 -7.47 12.56 -8.17
CA ASN A 83 -6.87 13.80 -7.70
C ASN A 83 -7.87 14.62 -6.87
N PHE A 84 -7.62 14.67 -5.57
CA PHE A 84 -8.37 15.42 -4.57
C PHE A 84 -7.52 16.48 -3.90
N ASN A 85 -6.42 16.92 -4.53
CA ASN A 85 -5.52 17.92 -3.97
C ASN A 85 -6.27 19.22 -3.63
N ALA A 86 -5.84 19.89 -2.57
CA ALA A 86 -6.38 21.19 -2.10
C ALA A 86 -7.92 21.22 -1.94
N SER A 87 -8.54 20.06 -1.70
CA SER A 87 -9.98 19.93 -1.60
C SER A 87 -10.44 20.00 -0.14
N ASN A 88 -11.63 20.56 0.08
CA ASN A 88 -12.30 20.46 1.37
C ASN A 88 -13.15 19.18 1.40
N LEU A 89 -12.68 18.17 2.13
CA LEU A 89 -13.23 16.82 2.18
C LEU A 89 -13.38 16.35 3.64
N ALA A 90 -13.51 17.30 4.56
CA ALA A 90 -13.67 17.02 5.97
C ALA A 90 -14.94 16.19 6.21
N LYS A 91 -14.81 15.11 6.99
CA LYS A 91 -15.91 14.17 7.30
C LYS A 91 -16.55 13.51 6.08
N SER A 92 -15.86 13.50 4.94
CA SER A 92 -16.32 12.80 3.75
C SER A 92 -16.25 11.28 3.94
N ASP A 93 -17.14 10.58 3.24
CA ASP A 93 -17.19 9.12 3.18
C ASP A 93 -16.38 8.62 1.97
N PHE A 94 -15.29 7.93 2.26
CA PHE A 94 -14.45 7.18 1.32
C PHE A 94 -14.42 5.68 1.66
N ALA A 95 -15.38 5.18 2.44
CA ALA A 95 -15.39 3.79 2.86
C ALA A 95 -15.46 2.85 1.64
N GLY A 96 -14.56 1.87 1.60
CA GLY A 96 -14.46 0.88 0.51
C GLY A 96 -14.02 1.42 -0.85
N VAL A 97 -13.69 2.72 -0.96
CA VAL A 97 -13.24 3.32 -2.22
C VAL A 97 -11.91 2.71 -2.68
N LYS A 98 -11.78 2.48 -3.99
CA LYS A 98 -10.51 2.14 -4.64
C LYS A 98 -9.92 3.40 -5.27
N ALA A 99 -8.93 3.98 -4.61
CA ALA A 99 -8.23 5.18 -5.06
C ALA A 99 -6.72 4.90 -5.10
N HIS A 100 -6.31 3.97 -5.96
CA HIS A 100 -4.89 3.66 -6.16
C HIS A 100 -4.14 4.90 -6.63
N LYS A 101 -3.01 5.20 -6.00
CA LYS A 101 -2.22 6.40 -6.27
C LYS A 101 -3.04 7.69 -6.18
N GLY A 102 -4.03 7.72 -5.27
CA GLY A 102 -4.83 8.90 -5.01
C GLY A 102 -3.97 10.05 -4.47
N GLU A 103 -4.26 11.27 -4.93
CA GLU A 103 -3.58 12.47 -4.48
C GLU A 103 -4.50 13.30 -3.59
N PHE A 104 -4.12 13.46 -2.33
CA PHE A 104 -4.86 14.23 -1.31
C PHE A 104 -4.02 15.37 -0.74
N LYS A 105 -3.07 15.88 -1.52
CA LYS A 105 -2.09 16.87 -1.06
C LYS A 105 -2.79 18.17 -0.67
N GLY A 106 -2.56 18.64 0.55
CA GLY A 106 -3.10 19.91 1.04
C GLY A 106 -4.62 19.90 1.26
N SER A 107 -5.24 18.72 1.33
CA SER A 107 -6.69 18.60 1.49
C SER A 107 -7.09 18.62 2.97
N ALA A 108 -8.29 19.13 3.26
CA ALA A 108 -8.89 18.98 4.58
C ALA A 108 -9.63 17.65 4.64
N LEU A 109 -9.16 16.69 5.43
CA LEU A 109 -9.69 15.32 5.56
C LEU A 109 -9.97 14.97 7.03
N HIS A 110 -10.13 15.97 7.89
CA HIS A 110 -10.33 15.71 9.30
C HIS A 110 -11.66 14.96 9.51
N GLY A 111 -11.62 13.88 10.27
CA GLY A 111 -12.77 13.03 10.56
C GLY A 111 -13.33 12.27 9.35
N SER A 112 -12.64 12.21 8.21
CA SER A 112 -13.09 11.47 7.03
C SER A 112 -12.98 9.96 7.23
N ASP A 113 -13.89 9.22 6.63
CA ASP A 113 -13.94 7.75 6.74
C ASP A 113 -13.29 7.10 5.52
N PHE A 114 -12.15 6.44 5.72
CA PHE A 114 -11.44 5.63 4.72
C PHE A 114 -11.54 4.14 5.04
N SER A 115 -12.49 3.71 5.87
CA SER A 115 -12.57 2.33 6.30
C SER A 115 -12.72 1.36 5.12
N GLY A 116 -11.91 0.30 5.11
CA GLY A 116 -11.88 -0.68 4.03
C GLY A 116 -11.45 -0.15 2.65
N ALA A 117 -11.01 1.11 2.53
CA ALA A 117 -10.57 1.67 1.26
C ALA A 117 -9.27 1.03 0.78
N ASP A 118 -9.11 0.88 -0.54
CA ASP A 118 -7.83 0.55 -1.15
C ASP A 118 -7.16 1.80 -1.67
N LEU A 119 -6.17 2.27 -0.90
CA LEU A 119 -5.45 3.51 -1.13
C LEU A 119 -4.03 3.24 -1.62
N THR A 120 -3.71 2.04 -2.09
CA THR A 120 -2.34 1.63 -2.46
C THR A 120 -1.61 2.71 -3.27
N GLY A 121 -0.46 3.17 -2.78
CA GLY A 121 0.37 4.20 -3.40
C GLY A 121 -0.12 5.64 -3.24
N SER A 122 -1.15 5.91 -2.43
CA SER A 122 -1.70 7.26 -2.25
C SER A 122 -0.79 8.19 -1.45
N SER A 123 -0.97 9.49 -1.66
CA SER A 123 -0.21 10.54 -1.00
C SER A 123 -1.14 11.52 -0.28
N PHE A 124 -0.91 11.69 1.03
CA PHE A 124 -1.65 12.61 1.91
C PHE A 124 -0.80 13.83 2.29
N LYS A 125 0.24 14.16 1.52
CA LYS A 125 1.23 15.17 1.91
C LYS A 125 0.58 16.52 2.25
N SER A 126 0.90 17.07 3.43
CA SER A 126 0.38 18.37 3.90
C SER A 126 -1.15 18.43 4.06
N SER A 127 -1.86 17.30 4.11
CA SER A 127 -3.29 17.28 4.43
C SER A 127 -3.53 17.30 5.94
N ASP A 128 -4.71 17.76 6.35
CA ASP A 128 -5.22 17.56 7.71
C ASP A 128 -5.98 16.24 7.77
N VAL A 129 -5.43 15.23 8.44
CA VAL A 129 -5.97 13.86 8.54
C VAL A 129 -6.24 13.47 10.00
N ARG A 130 -6.41 14.45 10.87
CA ARG A 130 -6.80 14.22 12.27
C ARG A 130 -8.15 13.52 12.33
N GLU A 131 -8.32 12.62 13.28
CA GLU A 131 -9.56 11.86 13.52
C GLU A 131 -10.04 11.02 12.32
N ALA A 132 -9.22 10.86 11.27
CA ALA A 132 -9.58 10.05 10.11
C ALA A 132 -9.61 8.56 10.48
N ASN A 133 -10.56 7.83 9.89
CA ASN A 133 -10.73 6.41 10.09
C ASN A 133 -10.11 5.62 8.93
N PHE A 134 -8.97 4.94 9.15
CA PHE A 134 -8.35 4.04 8.17
C PHE A 134 -8.57 2.56 8.49
N ASP A 135 -9.57 2.23 9.31
CA ASP A 135 -9.79 0.86 9.78
C ASP A 135 -10.02 -0.09 8.61
N GLY A 136 -9.24 -1.17 8.54
CA GLY A 136 -9.31 -2.15 7.45
C GLY A 136 -8.83 -1.64 6.09
N ALA A 137 -8.37 -0.39 5.96
CA ALA A 137 -7.87 0.14 4.70
C ALA A 137 -6.56 -0.54 4.27
N ASN A 138 -6.25 -0.49 2.98
CA ASN A 138 -4.95 -0.85 2.43
C ASN A 138 -4.12 0.41 2.16
N LEU A 139 -3.08 0.62 2.97
CA LEU A 139 -2.16 1.75 2.87
C LEU A 139 -0.77 1.32 2.35
N THR A 140 -0.71 0.24 1.60
CA THR A 140 0.54 -0.23 0.97
C THR A 140 1.15 0.89 0.13
N ASP A 141 2.46 1.14 0.28
CA ASP A 141 3.22 2.16 -0.44
C ASP A 141 2.70 3.61 -0.28
N CYS A 142 1.92 3.90 0.77
CA CYS A 142 1.37 5.24 1.00
C CYS A 142 2.36 6.19 1.69
N SER A 143 2.22 7.48 1.40
CA SER A 143 2.94 8.55 2.09
C SER A 143 2.02 9.35 3.01
N LEU A 144 2.20 9.16 4.31
CA LEU A 144 1.57 9.90 5.41
C LEU A 144 2.61 10.67 6.23
N SER A 145 3.61 11.24 5.55
CA SER A 145 4.74 11.93 6.18
C SER A 145 4.47 13.41 6.45
N ALA A 146 5.00 13.92 7.56
CA ALA A 146 4.83 15.29 8.03
C ALA A 146 3.35 15.73 8.16
N LEU A 147 2.51 14.85 8.71
CA LEU A 147 1.08 15.08 8.93
C LEU A 147 0.74 15.15 10.42
N ASP A 148 -0.38 15.79 10.75
CA ASP A 148 -1.04 15.59 12.04
C ASP A 148 -2.10 14.49 11.89
N LEU A 149 -1.84 13.36 12.54
CA LEU A 149 -2.66 12.15 12.58
C LEU A 149 -3.27 11.95 13.97
N ALA A 150 -3.43 13.03 14.75
CA ALA A 150 -4.01 12.95 16.08
C ALA A 150 -5.36 12.23 16.05
N ASN A 151 -5.52 11.25 16.93
CA ASN A 151 -6.71 10.40 17.08
C ASN A 151 -7.16 9.65 15.81
N ALA A 152 -6.29 9.49 14.79
CA ALA A 152 -6.60 8.66 13.64
C ALA A 152 -6.62 7.16 14.01
N SER A 153 -7.48 6.38 13.37
CA SER A 153 -7.61 4.93 13.62
C SER A 153 -7.00 4.13 12.48
N PHE A 154 -6.18 3.13 12.81
CA PHE A 154 -5.52 2.22 11.87
C PHE A 154 -5.74 0.74 12.29
N ASN A 155 -6.90 0.42 12.86
CA ASN A 155 -7.18 -0.91 13.33
C ASN A 155 -7.41 -1.84 12.13
N LYS A 156 -6.77 -3.02 12.14
CA LYS A 156 -6.86 -4.01 11.05
C LYS A 156 -6.42 -3.48 9.67
N THR A 157 -5.75 -2.33 9.61
CA THR A 157 -5.22 -1.75 8.38
C THR A 157 -4.03 -2.56 7.85
N THR A 158 -3.90 -2.65 6.53
CA THR A 158 -2.68 -3.17 5.89
C THR A 158 -1.65 -2.05 5.77
N LEU A 159 -0.55 -2.17 6.52
CA LEU A 159 0.59 -1.25 6.52
C LEU A 159 1.83 -1.95 5.99
N VAL A 160 2.13 -1.72 4.70
CA VAL A 160 3.30 -2.28 4.02
C VAL A 160 4.03 -1.15 3.31
N ARG A 161 5.31 -0.91 3.65
CA ARG A 161 6.12 0.19 3.10
C ARG A 161 5.45 1.57 3.24
N THR A 162 4.61 1.74 4.25
CA THR A 162 3.92 3.00 4.55
C THR A 162 4.86 3.96 5.29
N ASN A 163 4.85 5.24 4.92
CA ASN A 163 5.73 6.24 5.52
C ASN A 163 4.97 7.23 6.41
N PHE A 164 5.26 7.23 7.71
CA PHE A 164 4.73 8.15 8.74
C PHE A 164 5.80 9.11 9.29
N SER A 165 6.93 9.26 8.60
CA SER A 165 8.05 10.04 9.11
C SER A 165 7.66 11.48 9.40
N LYS A 166 8.12 12.03 10.53
CA LYS A 166 7.86 13.42 10.97
C LYS A 166 6.40 13.75 11.25
N SER A 167 5.52 12.76 11.34
CA SER A 167 4.10 12.97 11.63
C SER A 167 3.84 13.01 13.14
N GLY A 168 2.78 13.69 13.57
CA GLY A 168 2.25 13.62 14.93
C GLY A 168 1.19 12.52 15.02
N LEU A 169 1.36 11.54 15.92
CA LEU A 169 0.46 10.38 16.05
C LEU A 169 -0.17 10.31 17.45
N ASN A 170 -0.40 11.47 18.07
CA ASN A 170 -0.97 11.55 19.42
C ASN A 170 -2.37 10.92 19.47
N GLY A 171 -2.54 9.86 20.26
CA GLY A 171 -3.81 9.15 20.37
C GLY A 171 -4.15 8.25 19.18
N ALA A 172 -3.29 8.17 18.15
CA ALA A 172 -3.50 7.28 17.02
C ALA A 172 -3.43 5.81 17.45
N GLN A 173 -4.28 4.97 16.86
CA GLN A 173 -4.49 3.60 17.32
C GLN A 173 -4.11 2.56 16.25
N PHE A 174 -3.27 1.61 16.65
CA PHE A 174 -2.88 0.45 15.86
C PHE A 174 -3.17 -0.81 16.69
N THR A 175 -4.21 -1.56 16.34
CA THR A 175 -4.62 -2.76 17.09
C THR A 175 -4.62 -4.00 16.21
N GLY A 176 -3.87 -5.03 16.61
CA GLY A 176 -3.92 -6.36 15.99
C GLY A 176 -3.38 -6.40 14.56
N ILE A 177 -2.44 -5.52 14.22
CA ILE A 177 -1.90 -5.40 12.86
C ILE A 177 -0.45 -5.85 12.77
N LYS A 178 -0.05 -6.27 11.57
CA LYS A 178 1.36 -6.41 11.19
C LYS A 178 1.82 -5.16 10.43
N LEU A 179 2.82 -4.48 10.97
CA LEU A 179 3.50 -3.38 10.29
C LEU A 179 4.71 -3.96 9.57
N THR A 180 4.73 -3.87 8.22
CA THR A 180 5.82 -4.42 7.39
C THR A 180 6.57 -3.29 6.68
N ASP A 181 7.86 -3.13 6.93
CA ASP A 181 8.71 -2.10 6.35
C ASP A 181 8.17 -0.66 6.52
N VAL A 182 7.44 -0.43 7.62
CA VAL A 182 6.86 0.88 7.93
C VAL A 182 7.95 1.83 8.44
N THR A 183 7.94 3.07 7.96
CA THR A 183 8.88 4.10 8.42
C THR A 183 8.19 5.05 9.39
N LEU A 184 8.63 5.06 10.65
CA LEU A 184 8.14 5.92 11.74
C LEU A 184 9.33 6.71 12.31
N THR A 185 10.07 7.42 11.46
CA THR A 185 11.28 8.17 11.86
C THR A 185 10.97 9.62 12.20
N LEU A 186 11.70 10.17 13.19
CA LEU A 186 11.53 11.56 13.64
C LEU A 186 10.09 11.87 14.11
N THR A 187 9.45 10.90 14.76
CA THR A 187 8.02 10.92 15.11
C THR A 187 7.85 10.93 16.63
N ASP A 188 6.87 11.68 17.14
CA ASP A 188 6.44 11.57 18.55
C ASP A 188 5.40 10.45 18.67
N LEU A 189 5.77 9.38 19.36
CA LEU A 189 4.97 8.17 19.54
C LEU A 189 4.55 7.95 20.99
N ARG A 190 4.83 8.90 21.90
CA ARG A 190 4.60 8.72 23.36
C ARG A 190 3.14 8.41 23.69
N LYS A 191 2.21 8.99 22.94
CA LYS A 191 0.76 8.81 23.12
C LYS A 191 0.12 7.97 22.01
N THR A 192 0.91 7.33 21.16
CA THR A 192 0.40 6.38 20.17
C THR A 192 0.07 5.06 20.87
N ILE A 193 -0.96 4.37 20.42
CA ILE A 193 -1.38 3.09 20.98
C ILE A 193 -1.02 1.99 19.99
N PHE A 194 -0.10 1.11 20.39
CA PHE A 194 0.18 -0.15 19.69
C PHE A 194 -0.30 -1.31 20.57
N LYS A 195 -1.31 -2.06 20.14
CA LYS A 195 -1.87 -3.18 20.91
C LYS A 195 -1.88 -4.45 20.09
N GLY A 196 -1.12 -5.45 20.54
CA GLY A 196 -1.08 -6.76 19.87
C GLY A 196 -0.56 -6.68 18.43
N CYS A 197 0.34 -5.73 18.14
CA CYS A 197 0.96 -5.59 16.84
C CYS A 197 2.20 -6.47 16.69
N LEU A 198 2.50 -6.83 15.44
CA LEU A 198 3.79 -7.38 15.01
C LEU A 198 4.52 -6.32 14.19
N PHE A 199 5.79 -6.07 14.51
CA PHE A 199 6.65 -5.14 13.81
C PHE A 199 7.69 -5.92 13.00
N ASP A 200 7.68 -5.77 11.68
CA ASP A 200 8.57 -6.45 10.74
C ASP A 200 9.25 -5.41 9.86
N GLY A 201 10.56 -5.23 9.98
CA GLY A 201 11.33 -4.23 9.23
C GLY A 201 11.04 -2.77 9.60
N VAL A 202 10.34 -2.50 10.71
CA VAL A 202 9.93 -1.14 11.07
C VAL A 202 11.11 -0.27 11.48
N ASP A 203 11.15 0.97 10.98
CA ASP A 203 12.18 1.96 11.29
C ASP A 203 11.66 3.03 12.27
N PHE A 204 12.10 2.97 13.53
CA PHE A 204 11.78 3.93 14.60
C PHE A 204 12.89 4.94 14.86
N LYS A 205 13.87 5.09 13.96
CA LYS A 205 15.01 5.95 14.21
C LYS A 205 14.61 7.37 14.57
N TYR A 206 15.30 7.93 15.57
CA TYR A 206 15.09 9.30 16.05
C TYR A 206 13.70 9.60 16.63
N SER A 207 12.85 8.60 16.83
CA SER A 207 11.50 8.79 17.33
C SER A 207 11.43 8.74 18.85
N ASP A 208 10.43 9.40 19.41
CA ASP A 208 10.19 9.41 20.85
C ASP A 208 9.14 8.37 21.23
N LEU A 209 9.60 7.28 21.83
CA LEU A 209 8.78 6.16 22.31
C LEU A 209 8.69 6.18 23.84
N THR A 210 9.07 7.27 24.51
CA THR A 210 9.13 7.35 25.97
C THR A 210 7.82 6.90 26.61
N GLY A 211 7.92 5.95 27.55
CA GLY A 211 6.78 5.41 28.31
C GLY A 211 5.88 4.43 27.54
N GLN A 212 6.23 4.04 26.31
CA GLN A 212 5.46 3.06 25.55
C GLN A 212 5.47 1.68 26.20
N CYS A 213 4.36 0.95 26.04
CA CYS A 213 4.22 -0.43 26.47
C CYS A 213 4.13 -1.33 25.24
N PHE A 214 5.16 -2.16 25.05
CA PHE A 214 5.30 -3.13 23.97
C PHE A 214 5.28 -4.57 24.48
N ASP A 215 4.65 -4.80 25.63
CA ASP A 215 4.64 -6.08 26.31
C ASP A 215 4.03 -7.18 25.43
N GLY A 216 4.71 -8.32 25.35
CA GLY A 216 4.29 -9.49 24.57
C GLY A 216 4.33 -9.31 23.06
N GLN A 217 4.78 -8.16 22.53
CA GLN A 217 4.81 -7.90 21.09
C GLN A 217 6.05 -8.50 20.42
N THR A 218 6.00 -8.61 19.08
CA THR A 218 7.09 -9.21 18.29
C THR A 218 7.73 -8.17 17.39
N PHE A 219 9.06 -8.15 17.38
CA PHE A 219 9.92 -7.26 16.63
C PHE A 219 10.90 -8.07 15.78
N ILE A 220 10.83 -7.92 14.46
CA ILE A 220 11.67 -8.60 13.49
C ILE A 220 12.35 -7.54 12.62
N GLY A 221 13.68 -7.48 12.57
CA GLY A 221 14.37 -6.49 11.71
C GLY A 221 14.14 -5.02 12.11
N VAL A 222 13.66 -4.77 13.32
CA VAL A 222 13.26 -3.42 13.78
C VAL A 222 14.47 -2.60 14.18
N LYS A 223 14.39 -1.30 13.89
CA LYS A 223 15.47 -0.34 14.03
C LYS A 223 15.12 0.73 15.06
N PHE A 224 15.82 0.73 16.20
CA PHE A 224 15.64 1.70 17.29
C PHE A 224 16.77 2.72 17.40
N GLU A 225 17.60 2.90 16.38
CA GLU A 225 18.79 3.75 16.49
C GLU A 225 18.41 5.19 16.83
N LYS A 226 19.00 5.69 17.91
CA LYS A 226 18.74 7.03 18.46
C LYS A 226 17.27 7.29 18.83
N ALA A 227 16.43 6.26 18.97
CA ALA A 227 15.10 6.42 19.50
C ALA A 227 15.16 6.74 21.01
N ALA A 228 14.22 7.55 21.51
CA ALA A 228 14.07 7.76 22.94
C ALA A 228 13.18 6.66 23.53
N LEU A 229 13.76 5.84 24.39
CA LEU A 229 13.14 4.64 24.97
C LEU A 229 12.99 4.75 26.50
N THR A 230 13.04 5.97 27.07
CA THR A 230 13.00 6.13 28.53
C THR A 230 11.71 5.51 29.07
N GLY A 231 11.82 4.59 30.04
CA GLY A 231 10.66 3.94 30.66
C GLY A 231 9.81 3.08 29.72
N VAL A 232 10.35 2.63 28.58
CA VAL A 232 9.66 1.69 27.70
C VAL A 232 9.65 0.29 28.33
N SER A 233 8.53 -0.42 28.17
CA SER A 233 8.42 -1.83 28.56
C SER A 233 8.36 -2.73 27.34
N PHE A 234 9.21 -3.76 27.33
CA PHE A 234 9.22 -4.87 26.37
C PHE A 234 9.04 -6.20 27.10
N LYS A 235 8.26 -6.23 28.19
CA LYS A 235 8.11 -7.42 29.01
C LYS A 235 7.49 -8.55 28.19
N GLY A 236 8.13 -9.72 28.16
CA GLY A 236 7.66 -10.85 27.35
C GLY A 236 7.70 -10.63 25.84
N ALA A 237 8.30 -9.54 25.34
CA ALA A 237 8.41 -9.28 23.92
C ALA A 237 9.42 -10.22 23.24
N THR A 238 9.26 -10.42 21.93
CA THR A 238 10.18 -11.22 21.11
C THR A 238 10.96 -10.33 20.16
N PHE A 239 12.28 -10.50 20.14
CA PHE A 239 13.19 -9.77 19.27
C PHE A 239 13.92 -10.74 18.34
N LYS A 240 13.93 -10.44 17.05
CA LYS A 240 14.72 -11.14 16.04
C LYS A 240 15.39 -10.12 15.13
N ASN A 241 16.72 -10.08 15.12
CA ASN A 241 17.49 -9.13 14.31
C ASN A 241 17.09 -7.67 14.58
N VAL A 242 17.03 -7.28 15.86
CA VAL A 242 16.65 -5.92 16.26
C VAL A 242 17.89 -5.11 16.58
N SER A 243 17.98 -3.90 16.02
CA SER A 243 19.15 -3.05 16.17
C SER A 243 18.91 -1.89 17.12
N PHE A 244 19.90 -1.68 17.98
CA PHE A 244 20.04 -0.50 18.83
C PHE A 244 21.39 0.13 18.54
N GLN A 245 21.40 1.43 18.26
CA GLN A 245 22.66 2.16 18.09
C GLN A 245 22.55 3.54 18.70
N PRO A 246 23.47 3.91 19.61
CA PRO A 246 23.58 5.28 20.07
C PRO A 246 24.07 6.19 18.93
N GLY A 247 23.74 7.47 18.99
CA GLY A 247 24.46 8.47 18.19
C GLY A 247 25.87 8.68 18.72
N PHE A 248 26.76 9.21 17.86
CA PHE A 248 28.02 9.79 18.32
C PHE A 248 27.71 10.93 19.29
N THR A 249 27.86 10.67 20.59
CA THR A 249 27.66 11.69 21.62
C THR A 249 28.77 11.57 22.66
N LEU A 250 29.25 12.72 23.15
CA LEU A 250 30.22 12.79 24.25
C LEU A 250 29.63 12.30 25.60
N THR A 251 28.31 12.06 25.66
CA THR A 251 27.58 11.76 26.89
C THR A 251 27.11 10.30 26.91
N LYS A 252 27.12 9.66 28.09
CA LYS A 252 26.49 8.34 28.27
C LYS A 252 24.94 8.40 28.34
N LYS A 253 24.30 9.45 27.79
CA LYS A 253 22.84 9.66 27.92
C LYS A 253 22.02 8.49 27.36
N TYR A 254 22.36 8.03 26.15
CA TYR A 254 21.66 6.90 25.52
C TYR A 254 21.81 5.60 26.33
N TYR A 255 23.01 5.31 26.84
CA TYR A 255 23.27 4.16 27.70
C TYR A 255 22.46 4.22 29.01
N ARG A 256 22.42 5.39 29.66
CA ARG A 256 21.61 5.59 30.88
C ARG A 256 20.12 5.42 30.62
N MET A 257 19.63 5.83 29.45
CA MET A 257 18.25 5.62 29.03
C MET A 257 17.95 4.12 28.85
N ILE A 258 18.83 3.37 28.18
CA ILE A 258 18.63 1.93 27.96
C ILE A 258 18.48 1.16 29.28
N LYS A 259 19.16 1.59 30.36
CA LYS A 259 18.99 1.02 31.71
C LYS A 259 17.58 1.18 32.30
N THR A 260 16.79 2.11 31.78
CA THR A 260 15.39 2.32 32.21
C THR A 260 14.39 1.45 31.47
N VAL A 261 14.84 0.74 30.43
CA VAL A 261 13.99 -0.11 29.60
C VAL A 261 13.79 -1.46 30.27
N CYS A 262 12.54 -1.91 30.37
CA CYS A 262 12.20 -3.22 30.94
C CYS A 262 12.24 -4.30 29.85
N PHE A 263 13.08 -5.31 30.02
CA PHE A 263 13.17 -6.49 29.14
C PHE A 263 12.74 -7.79 29.84
N ASP A 264 12.05 -7.71 30.97
CA ASP A 264 11.69 -8.87 31.79
C ASP A 264 10.93 -9.93 30.98
N GLY A 265 11.44 -11.18 30.95
CA GLY A 265 10.82 -12.28 30.22
C GLY A 265 10.87 -12.13 28.70
N ALA A 266 11.53 -11.10 28.15
CA ALA A 266 11.71 -10.96 26.72
C ALA A 266 12.57 -12.11 26.17
N THR A 267 12.36 -12.44 24.90
CA THR A 267 13.16 -13.41 24.16
C THR A 267 13.87 -12.71 23.03
N MET A 268 15.17 -12.95 22.84
CA MET A 268 15.93 -12.27 21.79
C MET A 268 17.07 -13.11 21.22
N ASP A 269 17.43 -12.88 19.96
CA ASP A 269 18.59 -13.52 19.36
C ASP A 269 19.92 -13.07 20.00
N LYS A 270 20.96 -13.89 19.84
CA LYS A 270 22.30 -13.63 20.40
C LYS A 270 22.89 -12.26 20.03
N LEU A 271 22.63 -11.76 18.82
CA LEU A 271 23.20 -10.49 18.36
C LEU A 271 22.51 -9.32 19.09
N THR A 272 21.18 -9.32 19.12
CA THR A 272 20.39 -8.34 19.87
C THR A 272 20.78 -8.33 21.36
N PHE A 273 20.91 -9.52 21.97
CA PHE A 273 21.32 -9.66 23.36
C PHE A 273 22.70 -9.06 23.63
N ALA A 274 23.70 -9.38 22.80
CA ALA A 274 25.06 -8.90 22.98
C ALA A 274 25.14 -7.36 22.89
N VAL A 275 24.39 -6.77 21.96
CA VAL A 275 24.30 -5.31 21.77
C VAL A 275 23.72 -4.64 23.02
N LEU A 276 22.58 -5.11 23.54
CA LEU A 276 21.94 -4.56 24.75
C LEU A 276 22.80 -4.78 26.01
N LYS A 277 23.45 -5.94 26.12
CA LYS A 277 24.37 -6.25 27.23
C LYS A 277 25.57 -5.29 27.23
N GLY A 278 26.12 -4.98 26.06
CA GLY A 278 27.19 -3.99 25.90
C GLY A 278 26.75 -2.56 26.25
N MET A 279 25.45 -2.29 26.27
CA MET A 279 24.87 -1.04 26.74
C MET A 279 24.46 -1.06 28.22
N GLU A 280 24.80 -2.12 28.95
CA GLU A 280 24.50 -2.32 30.37
C GLU A 280 22.99 -2.37 30.68
N ALA A 281 22.16 -2.87 29.73
CA ALA A 281 20.75 -3.17 29.99
C ALA A 281 20.58 -4.29 31.03
N ASP A 282 19.50 -4.26 31.82
CA ASP A 282 19.12 -5.41 32.65
C ASP A 282 18.49 -6.49 31.76
N LEU A 283 19.22 -7.59 31.62
CA LEU A 283 18.83 -8.76 30.82
C LEU A 283 18.78 -10.03 31.68
N SER A 284 18.72 -9.88 33.01
CA SER A 284 18.78 -11.02 33.96
C SER A 284 17.64 -12.03 33.79
N LYS A 285 16.49 -11.59 33.25
CA LYS A 285 15.30 -12.41 32.98
C LYS A 285 15.01 -12.60 31.49
N VAL A 286 15.99 -12.35 30.63
CA VAL A 286 15.85 -12.51 29.18
C VAL A 286 16.22 -13.93 28.77
N THR A 287 15.44 -14.51 27.86
CA THR A 287 15.77 -15.78 27.20
C THR A 287 16.47 -15.51 25.88
N VAL A 288 17.62 -16.15 25.65
CA VAL A 288 18.35 -16.03 24.39
C VAL A 288 17.98 -17.18 23.46
N ILE A 289 17.65 -16.86 22.20
CA ILE A 289 17.32 -17.83 21.13
C ILE A 289 18.34 -17.85 20.00
#